data_AF-I1NNN1-F1
#
_entry.id   AF-I1NNN1-F1
#
_cell.length_a   1.000
_cell.length_b   1.000
_cell.length_c   1.000
_cell.angle_alpha   90.00
_cell.angle_beta   90.00
_cell.angle_gamma   90.00
#
_symmetry.space_group_name_H-M   'P 1'
#
loop_
_entity.id
_entity.type
_entity.pdbx_description
1 polymer ?
#
loop_
_entity_poly.entity_id
_entity_poly.type
_entity_poly.pdbx_seq_one_letter_code
_entity_poly.pdbx_strand_id
1 'polypeptide(L)'
;MTYKVMPMEFQDEAIVVFNSEDKTITCSCHMYECIGMLCKHALRVFNINEVFILPTQYILNRWTKYAKRGFYFEKEQISDNETLRTHAARISRKATSVALKCSVSKELLDDMEKAIDKLDLEADNSLSKIHTKTYEVSQSSNGCVGDILKG
;
A
#
# COMPACT_ATOMS: atom_id res chain seq x y z
N MET A 1 35.19 -10.42 -5.25
CA MET A 1 35.92 -10.39 -6.54
C MET A 1 35.38 -9.24 -7.40
N THR A 2 36.24 -8.57 -8.16
CA THR A 2 35.84 -7.48 -9.08
C THR A 2 35.88 -7.97 -10.52
N TYR A 3 34.80 -7.79 -11.26
CA TYR A 3 34.65 -8.24 -12.64
C TYR A 3 34.60 -7.04 -13.57
N LYS A 4 35.47 -7.04 -14.58
CA LYS A 4 35.36 -6.14 -15.73
C LYS A 4 34.71 -6.91 -16.88
N VAL A 5 33.47 -6.56 -17.22
CA VAL A 5 32.73 -7.22 -18.32
C VAL A 5 32.98 -6.43 -19.60
N MET A 6 33.69 -7.05 -20.55
CA MET A 6 33.92 -6.47 -21.87
C MET A 6 32.66 -6.64 -22.75
N PRO A 7 32.27 -5.60 -23.51
CA PRO A 7 31.07 -5.64 -24.31
C PRO A 7 31.25 -6.53 -25.54
N MET A 8 30.27 -7.41 -25.77
CA MET A 8 30.03 -8.01 -27.07
C MET A 8 29.07 -7.05 -27.78
N GLU A 9 29.66 -6.13 -28.54
CA GLU A 9 29.06 -5.17 -29.48
C GLU A 9 27.75 -4.50 -29.02
N PHE A 10 27.84 -3.23 -28.62
CA PHE A 10 26.75 -2.33 -28.19
C PHE A 10 26.24 -2.49 -26.73
N GLN A 11 27.07 -2.17 -25.72
CA GLN A 11 26.66 -1.33 -24.57
C GLN A 11 27.87 -1.00 -23.67
N ASP A 12 27.80 0.13 -22.95
CA ASP A 12 28.84 0.70 -22.09
C ASP A 12 29.57 -0.30 -21.18
N GLU A 13 30.88 -0.10 -20.97
CA GLU A 13 31.68 -0.84 -20.00
C GLU A 13 31.03 -0.76 -18.61
N ALA A 14 30.75 -1.92 -18.00
CA ALA A 14 30.17 -1.99 -16.67
C ALA A 14 31.15 -2.64 -15.68
N ILE A 15 31.31 -1.99 -14.53
CA ILE A 15 32.06 -2.53 -13.41
C ILE A 15 31.09 -3.25 -12.49
N VAL A 16 31.38 -4.51 -12.19
CA VAL A 16 30.56 -5.34 -11.31
C VAL A 16 31.41 -5.82 -10.14
N VAL A 17 30.96 -5.53 -8.92
CA VAL A 17 31.58 -6.03 -7.70
C VAL A 17 30.70 -7.13 -7.14
N PHE A 18 31.24 -8.33 -6.99
CA PHE A 18 30.52 -9.47 -6.44
C PHE A 18 31.24 -9.98 -5.19
N ASN A 19 30.50 -10.14 -4.10
CA ASN A 19 30.97 -10.77 -2.89
C ASN A 19 30.41 -12.21 -2.83
N SER A 20 31.32 -13.18 -2.80
CA SER A 20 31.00 -14.60 -2.80
C SER A 20 30.46 -15.09 -1.46
N GLU A 21 30.80 -14.43 -0.35
CA GLU A 21 30.39 -14.88 1.00
C GLU A 21 28.90 -14.63 1.25
N ASP A 22 28.42 -13.43 0.92
CA ASP A 22 27.03 -13.00 1.13
C ASP A 22 26.20 -13.00 -0.17
N LYS A 23 26.81 -13.36 -1.29
CA LYS A 23 26.23 -13.34 -2.64
C LYS A 23 25.68 -11.97 -3.03
N THR A 24 26.26 -10.89 -2.50
CA THR A 24 25.90 -9.53 -2.88
C THR A 24 26.62 -9.11 -4.16
N ILE A 25 25.94 -8.30 -4.94
CA ILE A 25 26.41 -7.80 -6.22
C ILE A 25 25.98 -6.34 -6.41
N THR A 26 26.91 -5.53 -6.92
CA THR A 26 26.67 -4.15 -7.32
C THR A 26 27.19 -3.92 -8.74
N CYS A 27 26.48 -3.08 -9.49
CA CYS A 27 26.83 -2.72 -10.87
C CYS A 27 26.88 -1.20 -10.98
N SER A 28 27.89 -0.67 -11.69
CA SER A 28 27.99 0.78 -11.99
C SER A 28 26.81 1.33 -12.79
N CYS A 29 25.97 0.46 -13.34
CA CYS A 29 24.73 0.82 -14.03
C CYS A 29 23.57 1.16 -13.07
N HIS A 30 23.71 0.88 -11.77
CA HIS A 30 22.77 1.21 -10.68
C HIS A 30 21.30 0.80 -10.91
N MET A 31 21.05 -0.18 -11.78
CA MET A 31 19.69 -0.58 -12.15
C MET A 31 18.88 -1.16 -10.98
N TYR A 32 19.57 -1.80 -10.04
CA TYR A 32 18.93 -2.31 -8.83
C TYR A 32 18.58 -1.17 -7.86
N GLU A 33 19.41 -0.14 -7.78
CA GLU A 33 19.19 1.01 -6.93
C GLU A 33 18.09 1.91 -7.51
N CYS A 34 18.04 2.06 -8.84
CA CYS A 34 17.06 2.89 -9.53
C CYS A 34 15.66 2.25 -9.59
N ILE A 35 15.56 0.98 -10.01
CA ILE A 35 14.26 0.31 -10.21
C ILE A 35 14.19 -1.09 -9.61
N GLY A 36 15.17 -1.48 -8.79
CA GLY A 36 15.30 -2.78 -8.10
C GLY A 36 15.08 -3.99 -8.98
N MET A 37 15.69 -3.95 -10.16
CA MET A 37 15.94 -5.14 -10.95
C MET A 37 17.44 -5.24 -11.22
N LEU A 38 17.98 -6.46 -11.13
CA LEU A 38 19.36 -6.71 -11.52
C LEU A 38 19.50 -6.51 -13.04
N CYS A 39 20.56 -5.81 -13.44
CA CYS A 39 20.89 -5.62 -14.84
C CYS A 39 21.45 -6.91 -15.47
N LYS A 40 21.56 -6.92 -16.79
CA LYS A 40 22.24 -8.01 -17.53
C LYS A 40 23.69 -8.24 -17.06
N HIS A 41 24.40 -7.19 -16.63
CA HIS A 41 25.79 -7.31 -16.19
C HIS A 41 25.92 -8.09 -14.87
N ALA A 42 25.09 -7.74 -13.87
CA ALA A 42 25.04 -8.43 -12.59
C ALA A 42 24.57 -9.88 -12.76
N LEU A 43 23.53 -10.11 -13.57
CA LEU A 43 23.03 -11.46 -13.87
C LEU A 43 24.11 -12.33 -14.56
N ARG A 44 24.91 -11.76 -15.47
CA ARG A 44 26.01 -12.49 -16.10
C ARG A 44 27.06 -12.92 -15.08
N VAL A 45 27.43 -12.05 -14.15
CA VAL A 45 28.40 -12.37 -13.10
C VAL A 45 27.84 -13.43 -12.15
N PHE A 46 26.56 -13.36 -11.76
CA PHE A 46 25.92 -14.46 -11.02
C PHE A 46 26.00 -15.79 -11.75
N ASN A 47 25.71 -15.81 -13.05
CA ASN A 47 25.78 -17.04 -13.84
C ASN A 47 27.21 -17.63 -13.88
N ILE A 48 28.24 -16.79 -14.01
CA ILE A 48 29.65 -17.21 -13.98
C ILE A 48 30.04 -17.75 -12.59
N ASN A 49 29.44 -17.23 -11.52
CA ASN A 49 29.67 -17.68 -10.14
C ASN A 49 28.67 -18.76 -9.70
N GLU A 50 27.98 -19.40 -10.66
CA GLU A 50 27.04 -20.51 -10.41
C GLU A 50 25.90 -20.17 -9.44
N VAL A 51 25.53 -18.88 -9.35
CA VAL A 51 24.38 -18.40 -8.57
C VAL A 51 23.13 -18.46 -9.44
N PHE A 52 22.51 -19.64 -9.51
CA PHE A 52 21.29 -19.86 -10.31
C PHE A 52 20.00 -19.48 -9.57
N ILE A 53 20.04 -19.45 -8.23
CA ILE A 53 18.93 -19.00 -7.40
C ILE A 53 19.27 -17.60 -6.90
N LEU A 54 18.44 -16.62 -7.28
CA LEU A 54 18.63 -15.25 -6.83
C LEU A 54 18.53 -15.16 -5.30
N PRO A 55 19.52 -14.54 -4.63
CA PRO A 55 19.44 -14.26 -3.21
C PRO A 55 18.19 -13.42 -2.88
N THR A 56 17.58 -13.70 -1.72
CA THR A 56 16.28 -13.12 -1.34
C THR A 56 16.27 -11.60 -1.27
N GLN A 57 17.42 -10.98 -0.99
CA GLN A 57 17.57 -9.52 -0.96
C GLN A 57 17.29 -8.86 -2.32
N TYR A 58 17.37 -9.59 -3.43
CA TYR A 58 17.08 -9.09 -4.78
C TYR A 58 15.65 -9.37 -5.25
N ILE A 59 14.84 -10.11 -4.46
CA ILE A 59 13.46 -10.46 -4.78
C ILE A 59 12.51 -9.48 -4.09
N LEU A 60 12.16 -8.41 -4.79
CA LEU A 60 11.27 -7.37 -4.26
C LEU A 60 9.81 -7.71 -4.51
N ASN A 61 8.93 -7.46 -3.52
CA ASN A 61 7.50 -7.81 -3.57
C ASN A 61 6.79 -7.37 -4.85
N ARG A 62 7.12 -6.17 -5.37
CA ARG A 62 6.54 -5.63 -6.62
C ARG A 62 6.79 -6.49 -7.86
N TRP A 63 7.84 -7.32 -7.85
CA TRP A 63 8.22 -8.20 -8.95
C TRP A 63 7.80 -9.66 -8.74
N THR A 64 7.08 -9.94 -7.65
CA THR A 64 6.56 -11.29 -7.37
C THR A 64 5.14 -11.45 -7.91
N LYS A 65 4.67 -12.70 -8.07
CA LYS A 65 3.24 -12.99 -8.34
C LYS A 65 2.30 -12.46 -7.25
N TYR A 66 2.84 -12.11 -6.08
CA TYR A 66 2.14 -11.52 -4.95
C TYR A 66 2.22 -9.99 -4.93
N ALA A 67 2.70 -9.34 -5.98
CA ALA A 67 2.73 -7.87 -6.08
C ALA A 67 1.33 -7.26 -5.86
N LYS A 68 0.30 -7.87 -6.44
CA LYS A 68 -1.12 -7.51 -6.20
C LYS A 68 -1.63 -7.93 -4.81
N ARG A 69 -0.92 -8.83 -4.13
CA ARG A 69 -1.20 -9.22 -2.75
C ARG A 69 -0.58 -8.25 -1.74
N GLY A 70 0.28 -7.32 -2.16
CA GLY A 70 0.73 -6.18 -1.34
C GLY A 70 -0.41 -5.27 -0.86
N PHE A 71 -1.59 -5.34 -1.48
CA PHE A 71 -2.83 -4.73 -0.96
C PHE A 71 -3.46 -5.50 0.21
N TYR A 72 -3.02 -6.74 0.47
CA TYR A 72 -3.58 -7.63 1.51
C TYR A 72 -2.74 -7.65 2.79
N PHE A 73 -1.48 -7.20 2.73
CA PHE A 73 -0.59 -7.06 3.87
C PHE A 73 0.14 -5.72 3.75
N GLU A 74 -0.62 -4.62 3.75
CA GLU A 74 -0.03 -3.35 4.17
C GLU A 74 0.40 -3.59 5.61
N LYS A 75 1.72 -3.78 5.82
CA LYS A 75 2.34 -3.81 7.15
C LYS A 75 1.69 -2.72 7.96
N GLU A 76 1.33 -3.03 9.20
CA GLU A 76 1.07 -2.06 10.25
C GLU A 76 2.27 -1.11 10.36
N GLN A 77 2.33 -0.13 9.47
CA GLN A 77 2.95 1.14 9.72
C GLN A 77 1.79 2.13 9.69
N ILE A 78 1.14 2.18 10.84
CA ILE A 78 0.37 3.33 11.27
C ILE A 78 1.33 4.51 11.15
N SER A 79 1.21 5.24 10.03
CA SER A 79 1.70 6.60 9.94
C SER A 79 0.80 7.41 10.85
N ASP A 80 1.37 8.07 11.85
CA ASP A 80 0.67 8.91 12.84
C ASP A 80 -0.06 10.14 12.22
N ASN A 81 -0.16 10.20 10.89
CA ASN A 81 -0.93 11.19 10.12
C ASN A 81 -1.92 10.49 9.16
N GLU A 82 -2.70 9.51 9.66
CA GLU A 82 -3.78 8.92 8.88
C GLU A 82 -4.97 9.90 8.80
N THR A 83 -5.06 10.64 7.70
CA THR A 83 -6.23 11.45 7.37
C THR A 83 -7.48 10.57 7.15
N LEU A 84 -8.69 11.13 7.34
CA LEU A 84 -9.94 10.44 6.99
C LEU A 84 -9.95 9.93 5.53
N ARG A 85 -9.28 10.65 4.62
CA ARG A 85 -9.16 10.28 3.20
C ARG A 85 -8.29 9.04 3.00
N THR A 86 -7.14 8.97 3.68
CA THR A 86 -6.27 7.78 3.64
C THR A 86 -6.96 6.58 4.29
N HIS A 87 -7.71 6.81 5.37
CA HIS A 87 -8.51 5.77 6.03
C HIS A 87 -9.60 5.21 5.11
N ALA A 88 -10.38 6.09 4.47
CA ALA A 88 -11.41 5.70 3.51
C ALA A 88 -10.82 4.91 2.34
N ALA A 89 -9.73 5.40 1.73
CA ALA A 89 -9.06 4.70 0.63
C ALA A 89 -8.60 3.29 1.04
N ARG A 90 -8.10 3.12 2.28
CA ARG A 90 -7.71 1.81 2.81
C ARG A 90 -8.90 0.87 2.97
N ILE A 91 -10.02 1.36 3.51
CA ILE A 91 -11.26 0.57 3.65
C ILE A 91 -11.77 0.16 2.27
N SER A 92 -11.82 1.08 1.30
CA SER A 92 -12.25 0.78 -0.07
C SER A 92 -11.42 -0.34 -0.70
N ARG A 93 -10.08 -0.29 -0.56
CA ARG A 93 -9.20 -1.36 -1.06
C ARG A 93 -9.51 -2.71 -0.42
N LYS A 94 -9.74 -2.75 0.90
CA LYS A 94 -10.12 -3.97 1.62
C LYS A 94 -11.46 -4.52 1.12
N ALA A 95 -12.46 -3.68 0.94
CA ALA A 95 -13.77 -4.09 0.40
C ALA A 95 -13.65 -4.70 -0.99
N THR A 96 -12.94 -4.05 -1.92
CA THR A 96 -12.67 -4.59 -3.27
C THR A 96 -11.97 -5.94 -3.21
N SER A 97 -10.98 -6.07 -2.33
CA SER A 97 -10.24 -7.31 -2.11
C SER A 97 -11.14 -8.47 -1.66
N VAL A 98 -12.05 -8.22 -0.71
CA VAL A 98 -13.03 -9.21 -0.26
C VAL A 98 -14.00 -9.56 -1.40
N ALA A 99 -14.50 -8.58 -2.15
CA ALA A 99 -15.40 -8.81 -3.28
C ALA A 99 -14.76 -9.72 -4.35
N LEU A 100 -13.49 -9.47 -4.68
CA LEU A 100 -12.75 -10.32 -5.62
C LEU A 100 -12.59 -11.76 -5.10
N LYS A 101 -12.42 -11.96 -3.78
CA LYS A 101 -12.38 -13.30 -3.19
C LYS A 101 -13.74 -14.00 -3.25
N CYS A 102 -14.83 -13.27 -3.00
CA CYS A 102 -16.19 -13.81 -3.04
C CYS A 102 -16.67 -14.13 -4.46
N SER A 103 -16.02 -13.59 -5.51
CA SER A 103 -16.38 -13.80 -6.92
C SER A 103 -16.47 -15.26 -7.39
N VAL A 104 -16.00 -16.20 -6.57
CA VAL A 104 -16.07 -17.65 -6.82
C VAL A 104 -17.44 -18.27 -6.51
N SER A 105 -18.32 -17.59 -5.78
CA SER A 105 -19.65 -18.09 -5.41
C SER A 105 -20.68 -16.97 -5.41
N LYS A 106 -21.81 -17.21 -6.09
CA LYS A 106 -22.95 -16.29 -6.07
C LYS A 106 -23.49 -16.09 -4.65
N GLU A 107 -23.60 -17.17 -3.88
CA GLU A 107 -24.09 -17.10 -2.49
C GLU A 107 -23.21 -16.19 -1.63
N LEU A 108 -21.87 -16.26 -1.79
CA LEU A 108 -20.94 -15.39 -1.06
C LEU A 108 -21.04 -13.93 -1.49
N LEU A 109 -21.36 -13.66 -2.77
CA LEU A 109 -21.60 -12.30 -3.25
C LEU A 109 -22.92 -11.76 -2.71
N ASP A 110 -23.99 -12.56 -2.73
CA ASP A 110 -25.31 -12.17 -2.21
C ASP A 110 -25.23 -11.88 -0.70
N ASP A 111 -24.47 -12.68 0.07
CA ASP A 111 -24.24 -12.44 1.50
C ASP A 111 -23.37 -11.20 1.76
N MET A 112 -22.38 -10.96 0.91
CA MET A 112 -21.55 -9.75 0.99
C MET A 112 -22.35 -8.49 0.67
N GLU A 113 -23.24 -8.53 -0.33
CA GLU A 113 -24.13 -7.41 -0.70
C GLU A 113 -25.07 -7.08 0.45
N LYS A 114 -25.76 -8.07 1.03
CA LYS A 114 -26.61 -7.88 2.22
C LYS A 114 -25.85 -7.27 3.39
N ALA A 115 -24.60 -7.69 3.61
CA ALA A 115 -23.76 -7.15 4.67
C ALA A 115 -23.40 -5.67 4.43
N ILE A 116 -23.13 -5.30 3.17
CA ILE A 116 -22.86 -3.91 2.77
C ILE A 116 -24.11 -3.05 2.97
N ASP A 117 -25.27 -3.49 2.50
CA ASP A 117 -26.54 -2.75 2.65
C ASP A 117 -26.88 -2.49 4.13
N LYS A 118 -26.64 -3.50 4.98
CA LYS A 118 -26.82 -3.35 6.43
C LYS A 118 -25.88 -2.29 7.01
N LEU A 119 -24.61 -2.31 6.61
CA LEU A 119 -23.62 -1.31 7.09
C LEU A 119 -23.98 0.10 6.63
N ASP A 120 -24.48 0.24 5.40
CA ASP A 120 -24.93 1.53 4.85
C ASP A 120 -26.10 2.10 5.67
N LEU A 121 -27.10 1.27 5.96
CA LEU A 121 -28.23 1.65 6.80
C LEU A 121 -27.79 2.03 8.23
N GLU A 122 -26.83 1.31 8.82
CA GLU A 122 -26.27 1.64 10.14
C GLU A 122 -25.49 2.96 10.11
N ALA A 123 -24.78 3.26 9.03
CA ALA A 123 -24.06 4.51 8.85
C ALA A 123 -25.02 5.71 8.74
N ASP A 124 -26.08 5.60 7.95
CA ASP A 124 -27.12 6.64 7.82
C ASP A 124 -27.84 6.90 9.14
N ASN A 125 -28.17 5.83 9.87
CA ASN A 125 -28.73 5.93 11.21
C ASN A 125 -27.77 6.60 12.21
N SER A 126 -26.46 6.43 12.04
CA SER A 126 -25.46 7.08 12.89
C SER A 126 -25.29 8.55 12.53
N LEU A 127 -25.32 8.89 11.23
CA LEU A 127 -25.23 10.26 10.73
C LEU A 127 -26.45 11.11 11.12
N SER A 128 -27.65 10.53 11.04
CA SER A 128 -28.88 11.21 11.48
C SER A 128 -28.83 11.56 12.98
N LYS A 129 -28.28 10.68 13.83
CA LYS A 129 -28.08 10.95 15.27
C LYS A 129 -27.07 12.07 15.56
N ILE A 130 -26.06 12.25 14.70
CA ILE A 130 -25.10 13.36 14.83
C ILE A 130 -25.78 14.69 14.51
N HIS A 131 -26.62 14.73 13.46
CA HIS A 131 -27.38 15.93 13.10
C HIS A 131 -28.41 16.33 14.17
N THR A 132 -29.13 15.38 14.77
CA THR A 132 -30.11 15.69 15.83
C THR A 132 -29.46 16.21 17.11
N LYS A 133 -28.31 15.63 17.52
CA LYS A 133 -27.55 16.09 18.70
C LYS A 133 -26.96 17.49 18.55
N THR A 134 -26.71 17.94 17.32
CA THR A 134 -26.22 19.29 17.02
C THR A 134 -27.34 20.35 17.18
N TYR A 135 -28.60 19.97 16.97
CA TYR A 135 -29.75 20.87 17.09
C TYR A 135 -30.16 21.12 18.55
N GLU A 136 -30.01 20.12 19.43
CA GLU A 136 -30.33 20.27 20.87
C GLU A 136 -29.33 21.17 21.63
N VAL A 137 -28.05 21.20 21.22
CA VAL A 137 -27.04 22.12 21.82
C VAL A 137 -27.36 23.59 21.53
N SER A 138 -28.06 23.88 20.43
CA SER A 138 -28.35 25.25 20.01
C SER A 138 -29.59 25.88 20.70
N GLN A 139 -30.41 25.10 21.42
CA GLN A 139 -31.64 25.58 22.07
C GLN A 139 -31.50 25.84 23.58
N SER A 140 -30.32 25.68 24.18
CA SER A 140 -30.08 25.88 25.62
C SER A 140 -29.61 27.29 26.02
N SER A 141 -29.37 28.22 25.09
CA SER A 141 -29.03 29.60 25.44
C SER A 141 -29.86 30.59 24.63
N ASN A 142 -31.04 30.94 25.15
CA ASN A 142 -31.57 32.31 25.08
C ASN A 142 -32.85 32.41 25.90
N GLY A 143 -32.71 32.94 27.12
CA GLY A 143 -33.85 33.32 27.95
C GLY A 143 -33.42 33.97 29.26
N CYS A 144 -33.21 35.30 29.26
CA CYS A 144 -33.76 36.22 30.26
C CYS A 144 -33.53 37.68 29.78
N VAL A 145 -34.57 38.30 29.23
CA VAL A 145 -35.35 39.43 29.82
C VAL A 145 -34.51 40.68 30.06
N GLY A 146 -34.77 41.70 29.24
CA GLY A 146 -34.21 43.04 29.41
C GLY A 146 -35.03 43.84 30.43
N ASP A 147 -34.32 44.49 31.35
CA ASP A 147 -34.88 45.52 32.24
C ASP A 147 -34.26 46.89 31.95
N ILE A 148 -35.17 47.82 31.60
CA ILE A 148 -35.32 49.21 32.06
C ILE A 148 -34.05 50.03 32.30
N LEU A 149 -33.88 51.13 31.54
CA LEU A 149 -33.40 52.41 32.08
C LEU A 149 -34.07 53.60 31.37
N LYS A 150 -34.92 54.33 32.11
CA LYS A 150 -35.20 55.75 31.88
C LYS A 150 -34.19 56.55 32.70
N GLY A 151 -33.60 57.58 32.08
CA GLY A 151 -32.77 58.61 32.71
C GLY A 151 -32.45 59.67 31.69
#